data_AF-A0A846Z1V2-F1
#
_entry.id   AF-A0A846Z1V2-F1
#
_cell.length_a   1.000
_cell.length_b   1.000
_cell.length_c   1.000
_cell.angle_alpha   90.00
_cell.angle_beta   90.00
_cell.angle_gamma   90.00
#
_symmetry.space_group_name_H-M   'P 1'
#
loop_
_entity.id
_entity.type
_entity.pdbx_description
1 polymer ?
#
loop_
_entity_poly.entity_id
_entity_poly.type
_entity_poly.pdbx_seq_one_letter_code
_entity_poly.pdbx_strand_id
1 'polypeptide(L)'
;MRAAYEPPQMYAWDIEDGQGGVTDDMTAAIGYVDLALGGAATGVCGAIRLVTVSMYGQSEYIDLGVIGRARRDDGGVMWTRRCGERPGWG
;
A
#
# COMPACT_ATOMS: atom_id res chain seq x y z
N MET A 1 0.88 34.76 2.11
CA MET A 1 0.62 33.41 2.66
C MET A 1 1.06 32.38 1.63
N ARG A 2 2.11 31.60 1.90
CA ARG A 2 2.37 30.39 1.12
C ARG A 2 1.41 29.34 1.66
N ALA A 3 0.50 28.83 0.83
CA ALA A 3 -0.11 27.54 1.11
C ALA A 3 1.06 26.56 1.29
N ALA A 4 1.13 25.89 2.45
CA ALA A 4 2.05 24.77 2.59
C ALA A 4 1.64 23.77 1.50
N TYR A 5 2.47 23.61 0.48
CA TYR A 5 2.22 22.65 -0.57
C TYR A 5 2.58 21.30 0.03
N GLU A 6 1.60 20.67 0.67
CA GLU A 6 1.72 19.30 1.13
C GLU A 6 1.74 18.42 -0.13
N PRO A 7 2.79 17.61 -0.33
CA PRO A 7 2.85 16.72 -1.45
C PRO A 7 1.64 15.78 -1.50
N PRO A 8 1.06 15.51 -2.68
CA PRO A 8 -0.09 14.63 -2.79
C PRO A 8 0.31 13.23 -2.32
N GLN A 9 -0.41 12.75 -1.31
CA GLN A 9 -0.30 11.38 -0.84
C GLN A 9 -0.92 10.44 -1.88
N MET A 10 -0.21 9.36 -2.18
CA MET A 10 -0.63 8.32 -3.10
C MET A 10 -0.47 6.96 -2.44
N TYR A 11 -1.13 5.96 -3.00
CA TYR A 11 -1.17 4.60 -2.51
C TYR A 11 -0.60 3.68 -3.57
N ALA A 12 0.61 3.19 -3.33
CA ALA A 12 1.19 2.13 -4.12
C ALA A 12 0.70 0.79 -3.58
N TRP A 13 0.37 -0.15 -4.45
CA TRP A 13 -0.02 -1.50 -4.08
C TRP A 13 0.74 -2.52 -4.91
N ASP A 14 1.10 -3.63 -4.27
CA ASP A 14 1.87 -4.71 -4.89
C ASP A 14 1.42 -6.07 -4.36
N ILE A 15 1.43 -7.08 -5.24
CA ILE A 15 1.16 -8.49 -4.95
C ILE A 15 2.43 -9.29 -5.24
N GLU A 16 2.74 -10.29 -4.42
CA GLU A 16 3.94 -11.14 -4.61
C GLU A 16 3.98 -11.83 -5.99
N ASP A 17 2.83 -12.04 -6.61
CA ASP A 17 2.68 -12.58 -7.97
C ASP A 17 3.07 -11.59 -9.08
N GLY A 18 3.48 -10.36 -8.73
CA GLY A 18 4.01 -9.36 -9.67
C GLY A 18 3.00 -8.34 -10.19
N GLN A 19 1.73 -8.43 -9.78
CA GLN A 19 0.74 -7.38 -10.05
C GLN A 19 0.92 -6.19 -9.10
N GLY A 20 0.71 -4.98 -9.60
CA GLY A 20 0.80 -3.78 -8.78
C GLY A 20 0.43 -2.51 -9.53
N GLY A 21 0.37 -1.40 -8.79
CA GLY A 21 0.03 -0.09 -9.34
C GLY A 21 0.11 1.01 -8.31
N VAL A 22 -0.24 2.24 -8.73
CA VAL A 22 -0.31 3.43 -7.88
C VAL A 22 -1.64 4.12 -8.14
N THR A 23 -2.29 4.59 -7.09
CA THR A 23 -3.55 5.36 -7.15
C THR A 23 -3.57 6.42 -6.05
N ASP A 24 -4.26 7.53 -6.28
CA ASP A 24 -4.53 8.55 -5.25
C ASP A 24 -5.69 8.19 -4.32
N ASP A 25 -6.43 7.10 -4.59
CA ASP A 25 -7.56 6.66 -3.78
C ASP A 25 -7.24 5.37 -2.99
N MET A 26 -7.25 5.48 -1.65
CA MET A 26 -6.95 4.35 -0.76
C MET A 26 -7.95 3.21 -0.90
N THR A 27 -9.22 3.53 -1.14
CA THR A 27 -10.29 2.53 -1.25
C THR A 27 -10.13 1.71 -2.53
N ALA A 28 -9.76 2.36 -3.62
CA ALA A 28 -9.39 1.73 -4.88
C ALA A 28 -8.17 0.84 -4.71
N ALA A 29 -7.12 1.30 -4.01
CA ALA A 29 -5.95 0.47 -3.71
C ALA A 29 -6.33 -0.81 -2.95
N ILE A 30 -7.18 -0.71 -1.93
CA ILE A 30 -7.71 -1.88 -1.21
C ILE A 30 -8.49 -2.80 -2.14
N GLY A 31 -9.39 -2.24 -2.97
CA GLY A 31 -10.17 -3.00 -3.94
C GLY A 31 -9.32 -3.74 -4.96
N TYR A 32 -8.24 -3.12 -5.46
CA TYR A 32 -7.31 -3.76 -6.39
C TYR A 32 -6.58 -4.93 -5.75
N VAL A 33 -6.12 -4.78 -4.51
CA VAL A 33 -5.46 -5.87 -3.77
C VAL A 33 -6.44 -7.00 -3.49
N ASP A 34 -7.67 -6.69 -3.09
CA ASP A 34 -8.70 -7.70 -2.81
C ASP A 34 -9.07 -8.50 -4.07
N LEU A 35 -9.26 -7.80 -5.20
CA LEU A 35 -9.52 -8.43 -6.50
C LEU A 35 -8.35 -9.32 -6.94
N ALA A 36 -7.12 -8.82 -6.84
CA ALA A 36 -5.93 -9.57 -7.26
C ALA A 36 -5.71 -10.82 -6.40
N LEU A 37 -5.76 -10.69 -5.07
CA LEU A 37 -5.67 -11.83 -4.17
C LEU A 37 -6.87 -12.77 -4.27
N GLY A 38 -8.04 -12.25 -4.66
CA GLY A 38 -9.26 -13.01 -4.92
C GLY A 38 -9.07 -14.14 -5.94
N GLY A 39 -8.25 -13.89 -6.96
CA GLY A 39 -7.89 -14.86 -8.01
C GLY A 39 -6.55 -15.58 -7.80
N ALA A 40 -5.77 -15.20 -6.79
CA ALA A 40 -4.45 -15.76 -6.54
C ALA A 40 -4.50 -17.11 -5.80
N ALA A 41 -3.38 -17.84 -5.84
CA ALA A 41 -3.22 -19.05 -5.05
C ALA A 41 -3.25 -18.77 -3.53
N THR A 42 -3.71 -19.75 -2.75
CA THR A 42 -3.63 -19.67 -1.28
C THR A 42 -2.17 -19.48 -0.84
N GLY A 43 -1.97 -18.50 0.05
CA GLY A 43 -0.67 -18.15 0.60
C GLY A 43 -0.08 -16.87 0.02
N VAL A 44 -0.52 -16.40 -1.16
CA VAL A 44 -0.01 -15.18 -1.81
C VAL A 44 -0.30 -13.95 -0.97
N CYS A 45 0.68 -13.06 -0.81
CA CYS A 45 0.53 -11.81 -0.07
C CYS A 45 0.45 -10.59 -1.00
N GLY A 46 -0.17 -9.54 -0.49
CA GLY A 46 -0.19 -8.20 -1.08
C GLY A 46 0.05 -7.12 -0.02
N ALA A 47 0.46 -5.95 -0.46
CA ALA A 47 0.71 -4.80 0.40
C ALA A 47 0.21 -3.51 -0.21
N ILE A 48 -0.13 -2.55 0.65
CA ILE A 48 -0.38 -1.16 0.29
C ILE A 48 0.60 -0.29 1.06
N ARG A 49 1.22 0.63 0.34
CA ARG A 49 2.22 1.58 0.83
C ARG A 49 1.72 2.98 0.56
N LEU A 50 1.86 3.84 1.55
CA LEU A 50 1.72 5.28 1.36
C LEU A 50 2.98 5.76 0.67
N VAL A 51 2.84 6.50 -0.42
CA VAL A 51 3.94 7.10 -1.16
C VAL A 51 3.63 8.57 -1.45
N THR A 52 4.66 9.36 -1.72
CA THR A 52 4.52 10.73 -2.19
C THR A 52 5.41 10.98 -3.39
N VAL A 53 5.05 11.93 -4.25
CA VAL A 53 5.90 12.32 -5.39
C VAL A 53 6.96 13.32 -4.94
N SER A 54 8.21 13.09 -5.33
CA SER A 54 9.29 14.07 -5.15
C SER A 54 9.08 15.27 -6.07
N MET A 55 9.05 16.48 -5.51
CA MET A 55 8.83 17.71 -6.28
C MET A 55 10.12 18.40 -6.71
N TYR A 56 11.28 17.85 -6.35
CA TYR A 56 12.59 18.41 -6.66
C TYR A 56 13.12 17.98 -8.04
N GLY A 57 12.22 17.70 -8.98
CA GLY A 57 12.55 17.42 -10.39
C GLY A 57 12.97 15.98 -10.70
N GLN A 58 12.86 15.07 -9.73
CA GLN A 58 12.97 13.62 -9.95
C GLN A 58 11.55 13.05 -9.94
N SER A 59 11.13 12.36 -11.00
CA SER A 59 9.84 11.65 -11.07
C SER A 59 9.89 10.37 -10.22
N GLU A 60 10.18 10.51 -8.93
CA GLU A 60 10.37 9.41 -7.99
C GLU A 60 9.25 9.40 -6.96
N TYR A 61 8.76 8.20 -6.66
CA TYR A 61 7.87 7.95 -5.53
C TYR A 61 8.73 7.71 -4.28
N ILE A 62 8.51 8.54 -3.27
CA ILE A 62 9.11 8.40 -1.94
C ILE A 62 8.17 7.52 -1.11
N ASP A 63 8.66 6.38 -0.65
CA ASP A 63 7.92 5.50 0.27
C ASP A 63 7.79 6.17 1.64
N LEU A 64 6.54 6.30 2.11
CA LEU A 64 6.17 6.83 3.42
C LEU A 64 5.80 5.72 4.41
N GLY A 65 5.72 4.46 3.94
CA GLY A 65 5.53 3.28 4.76
C GLY A 65 4.36 2.39 4.35
N VAL A 66 4.38 1.15 4.82
CA VAL A 66 3.32 0.16 4.60
C VAL A 66 2.13 0.46 5.51
N ILE A 67 0.96 0.69 4.93
CA ILE A 67 -0.28 0.97 5.66
C ILE A 67 -1.22 -0.24 5.74
N GLY A 68 -1.04 -1.22 4.86
CA GLY A 68 -1.85 -2.43 4.84
C GLY A 68 -1.07 -3.60 4.27
N ARG A 69 -1.31 -4.79 4.82
CA ARG A 69 -0.88 -6.06 4.23
C ARG A 69 -2.08 -6.98 4.14
N ALA A 70 -2.17 -7.74 3.08
CA ALA A 70 -3.19 -8.73 2.87
C ALA A 70 -2.56 -10.06 2.50
N ARG A 71 -3.25 -11.15 2.79
CA ARG A 71 -2.86 -12.49 2.37
C ARG A 71 -4.08 -13.25 1.90
N ARG A 72 -3.92 -14.03 0.82
CA ARG A 72 -4.91 -15.00 0.40
C ARG A 72 -4.85 -16.22 1.30
N ASP A 73 -5.94 -16.51 1.98
CA ASP A 73 -6.17 -17.71 2.79
C ASP A 73 -7.29 -18.56 2.16
N ASP A 74 -7.53 -19.76 2.69
CA ASP A 74 -8.57 -20.67 2.21
C ASP A 74 -9.98 -20.05 2.35
N GLY A 75 -10.16 -19.22 3.39
CA GLY A 75 -11.40 -18.50 3.65
C GLY A 75 -11.58 -17.18 2.88
N GLY A 76 -10.59 -16.76 2.09
CA GLY A 76 -10.61 -15.48 1.35
C GLY A 76 -9.42 -14.58 1.65
N VAL A 77 -9.58 -13.27 1.41
CA VAL A 77 -8.51 -12.28 1.63
C VAL A 77 -8.52 -11.81 3.08
N MET A 78 -7.41 -12.01 3.79
CA MET A 78 -7.24 -11.55 5.16
C MET A 78 -6.33 -10.34 5.23
N TRP A 79 -6.84 -9.24 5.79
CA TRP A 79 -6.08 -8.01 6.00
C TRP A 79 -5.44 -7.99 7.39
N THR A 80 -4.14 -7.74 7.42
CA THR A 80 -3.39 -7.40 8.63
C THR A 80 -3.00 -5.94 8.56
N ARG A 81 -3.42 -5.16 9.54
CA ARG A 81 -2.97 -3.77 9.67
C ARG A 81 -1.55 -3.80 10.20
N ARG A 82 -0.66 -2.96 9.66
CA ARG A 82 0.40 -2.42 10.49
C ARG A 82 -0.17 -1.19 11.19
N CYS A 83 -0.65 -1.38 12.42
CA CYS A 83 -0.61 -0.28 13.38
C CYS A 83 0.88 0.03 13.63
N GLY A 84 1.24 1.29 13.79
CA GLY A 84 2.61 1.75 14.01
C GLY A 84 3.23 1.29 15.33
N GLU A 85 3.31 -0.01 15.60
CA GLU A 85 4.05 -0.57 16.71
C GLU A 85 5.51 -0.77 16.32
N ARG A 86 6.35 0.15 16.79
CA ARG A 86 7.60 -0.29 17.39
C ARG A 86 7.22 -1.08 18.66
N PRO A 87 7.55 -2.37 18.80
CA PRO A 87 7.69 -2.95 20.13
C PRO A 87 8.95 -2.31 20.75
N GLY A 88 8.76 -1.14 21.35
CA GLY A 88 9.75 -0.55 22.25
C GLY A 88 9.68 -1.27 23.58
N TRP A 89 10.47 -2.32 23.74
CA TRP A 89 10.92 -2.75 25.06
C TRP A 89 12.25 -2.07 25.34
N GLY A 90 12.24 -1.14 26.30
CA GLY A 90 13.40 -0.45 26.85
C GLY A 90 12.99 0.24 28.13
#